data_AF-K1SVN5-F1
#
_entry.id   AF-K1SVN5-F1
#
_cell.length_a   1.000
_cell.length_b   1.000
_cell.length_c   1.000
_cell.angle_alpha   90.00
_cell.angle_beta   90.00
_cell.angle_gamma   90.00
#
_symmetry.space_group_name_H-M   'P 1'
#
loop_
_entity.id
_entity.type
_entity.pdbx_description
1 polymer ?
#
loop_
_entity_poly.entity_id
_entity_poly.type
_entity_poly.pdbx_seq_one_letter_code
_entity_poly.pdbx_strand_id
1 'polypeptide(L)'
;SIVNQLIYDRKLYQGVGYSGLQLVGYDSSNTPFYRFKNDVPENAPEYVTVELQAQKQKGEKYICEGFSSEHIPELIERGITKKYVNMIAVNGDGVISRYAFCRSVSDKSTYRVDLPGSDKKYSFSLIGTNKNKLYVFESVIDMLSYASFYAINNGQDAWQQLTMLSLGGKSDVALDEFLKNKPITEITFCLDNDDAGKHATEQLSDKYALKGYAVSKDIPLNKDFNDDLKAFRALEEKSIVQTTKPLRR
;
A
#
# COMPACT_ATOMS: atom_id res chain seq x y z
N SER A 1 15.77 -4.20 4.26
CA SER A 1 14.87 -4.12 3.09
C SER A 1 14.18 -2.77 3.08
N ILE A 2 13.73 -2.29 1.91
CA ILE A 2 13.06 -1.00 1.74
C ILE A 2 11.82 -0.89 2.64
N VAL A 3 11.02 -1.95 2.71
CA VAL A 3 9.80 -2.00 3.55
C VAL A 3 10.12 -1.75 5.03
N ASN A 4 11.17 -2.37 5.57
CA ASN A 4 11.55 -2.18 6.97
C ASN A 4 11.97 -0.74 7.26
N GLN A 5 12.68 -0.11 6.31
CA GLN A 5 13.05 1.30 6.43
C GLN A 5 11.81 2.19 6.45
N LEU A 6 10.85 1.97 5.54
CA LEU A 6 9.62 2.75 5.49
C LEU A 6 8.71 2.53 6.71
N ILE A 7 8.76 1.36 7.36
CA ILE A 7 8.11 1.12 8.64
C ILE A 7 8.78 1.94 9.75
N TYR A 8 10.11 1.92 9.81
CA TYR A 8 10.89 2.72 10.75
C TYR A 8 10.60 4.22 10.59
N ASP A 9 10.53 4.70 9.34
CA ASP A 9 10.23 6.09 8.99
C ASP A 9 8.75 6.47 9.13
N ARG A 10 7.91 5.55 9.64
CA ARG A 10 6.47 5.77 9.84
C ARG A 10 5.70 6.12 8.56
N LYS A 11 6.21 5.66 7.41
CA LYS A 11 5.58 5.78 6.09
C LYS A 11 4.72 4.58 5.75
N LEU A 12 5.06 3.40 6.26
CA LEU A 12 4.29 2.16 6.14
C LEU A 12 3.93 1.58 7.51
N TYR A 13 2.74 1.00 7.61
CA TYR A 13 2.28 0.27 8.77
C TYR A 13 1.65 -1.05 8.34
N GLN A 14 1.74 -2.06 9.20
CA GLN A 14 1.00 -3.29 9.03
C GLN A 14 -0.36 -3.16 9.74
N GLY A 15 -1.44 -3.19 8.96
CA GLY A 15 -2.80 -3.27 9.47
C GLY A 15 -3.27 -4.72 9.55
N VAL A 16 -3.95 -5.09 10.62
CA VAL A 16 -4.66 -6.37 10.70
C VAL A 16 -6.16 -6.08 10.59
N GLY A 17 -6.84 -6.82 9.73
CA GLY A 17 -8.29 -6.77 9.59
C GLY A 17 -8.91 -8.15 9.60
N TYR A 18 -10.23 -8.21 9.76
CA TYR A 18 -10.99 -9.45 9.85
C TYR A 18 -12.22 -9.38 8.92
N SER A 19 -12.44 -10.39 8.08
CA SER A 19 -13.59 -10.37 7.15
C SER A 19 -14.91 -10.34 7.90
N GLY A 20 -15.84 -9.53 7.40
CA GLY A 20 -17.17 -9.43 8.00
C GLY A 20 -17.19 -8.66 9.32
N LEU A 21 -16.04 -8.19 9.84
CA LEU A 21 -15.96 -7.45 11.09
C LEU A 21 -15.61 -5.98 10.85
N GLN A 22 -16.20 -5.10 11.65
CA GLN A 22 -15.92 -3.68 11.72
C GLN A 22 -15.33 -3.35 13.08
N LEU A 23 -14.17 -2.68 13.12
CA LEU A 23 -13.65 -2.08 14.34
C LEU A 23 -14.61 -0.98 14.78
N VAL A 24 -15.16 -1.09 15.99
CA VAL A 24 -16.12 -0.13 16.52
C VAL A 24 -15.52 0.80 17.53
N GLY A 25 -14.38 0.48 18.13
CA GLY A 25 -13.67 1.33 19.10
C GLY A 25 -12.68 0.51 19.92
N TYR A 26 -12.24 1.07 21.05
CA TYR A 26 -11.30 0.43 21.96
C TYR A 26 -11.80 0.50 23.40
N ASP A 27 -11.35 -0.41 24.25
CA ASP A 27 -11.49 -0.28 25.71
C ASP A 27 -10.47 0.73 26.28
N SER A 28 -10.47 0.90 27.62
CA SER A 28 -9.52 1.77 28.33
C SER A 28 -8.05 1.31 28.25
N SER A 29 -7.82 0.05 27.93
CA SER A 29 -6.51 -0.59 27.78
C SER A 29 -6.02 -0.62 26.32
N ASN A 30 -6.74 0.03 25.39
CA ASN A 30 -6.54 -0.01 23.94
C ASN A 30 -6.79 -1.38 23.28
N THR A 31 -7.54 -2.27 23.92
CA THR A 31 -8.03 -3.51 23.31
C THR A 31 -9.12 -3.16 22.29
N PRO A 32 -9.02 -3.61 21.03
CA PRO A 32 -10.02 -3.29 20.02
C PRO A 32 -11.32 -4.07 20.23
N PHE A 33 -12.44 -3.40 19.96
CA PHE A 33 -13.78 -3.98 19.91
C PHE A 33 -14.28 -4.03 18.47
N TYR A 34 -14.99 -5.12 18.14
CA TYR A 34 -15.51 -5.38 16.81
C TYR A 34 -17.00 -5.65 16.82
N ARG A 35 -17.67 -5.44 15.68
CA ARG A 35 -19.02 -5.95 15.41
C ARG A 35 -19.09 -6.57 14.03
N PHE A 36 -20.12 -7.36 13.74
CA PHE A 36 -20.38 -7.83 12.38
C PHE A 36 -20.86 -6.67 11.50
N LYS A 37 -20.36 -6.62 10.26
CA LYS A 37 -20.77 -5.63 9.24
C LYS A 37 -22.19 -5.90 8.72
N ASN A 38 -22.54 -7.17 8.67
CA ASN A 38 -23.82 -7.69 8.22
C ASN A 38 -24.48 -8.44 9.39
N ASP A 39 -25.53 -9.21 9.11
CA ASP A 39 -26.18 -10.07 10.09
C ASP A 39 -25.19 -11.00 10.80
N VAL A 40 -25.45 -11.22 12.09
CA VAL A 40 -24.67 -12.12 12.94
C VAL A 40 -24.82 -13.55 12.41
N PRO A 41 -23.72 -14.27 12.09
CA PRO A 41 -23.80 -15.65 11.62
C PRO A 41 -24.48 -16.57 12.64
N GLU A 42 -25.30 -17.53 12.17
CA GLU A 42 -26.05 -18.46 13.05
C GLU A 42 -25.14 -19.28 13.99
N ASN A 43 -23.90 -19.56 13.58
CA ASN A 43 -22.92 -20.29 14.37
C ASN A 43 -22.07 -19.40 15.28
N ALA A 44 -22.36 -18.09 15.34
CA ALA A 44 -21.62 -17.14 16.15
C ALA A 44 -21.97 -17.29 17.64
N PRO A 45 -20.99 -17.18 18.54
CA PRO A 45 -21.23 -17.23 19.98
C PRO A 45 -22.12 -16.08 20.48
N GLU A 46 -22.93 -16.31 21.52
CA GLU A 46 -23.86 -15.30 22.06
C GLU A 46 -23.16 -14.01 22.55
N TYR A 47 -21.87 -14.08 22.91
CA TYR A 47 -21.10 -12.93 23.37
C TYR A 47 -20.75 -11.91 22.28
N VAL A 48 -21.02 -12.21 20.99
CA VAL A 48 -20.64 -11.32 19.87
C VAL A 48 -21.57 -10.10 19.70
N THR A 49 -22.62 -10.03 20.52
CA THR A 49 -23.71 -9.06 20.43
C THR A 49 -23.96 -8.48 21.83
N VAL A 50 -22.93 -7.88 22.44
CA VAL A 50 -23.02 -7.28 23.79
C VAL A 50 -22.83 -5.77 23.75
N GLU A 51 -23.52 -5.05 24.65
CA GLU A 51 -23.28 -3.62 24.87
C GLU A 51 -21.95 -3.42 25.62
N LEU A 52 -21.09 -2.57 25.05
CA LEU A 52 -19.76 -2.27 25.55
C LEU A 52 -19.52 -0.76 25.61
N GLN A 53 -18.71 -0.33 26.57
CA GLN A 53 -18.23 1.06 26.63
C GLN A 53 -16.92 1.20 25.85
N ALA A 54 -16.99 1.81 24.68
CA ALA A 54 -15.86 2.03 23.78
C ALA A 54 -15.37 3.48 23.79
N GLN A 55 -14.15 3.69 23.30
CA GLN A 55 -13.60 5.01 22.98
C GLN A 55 -13.00 5.05 21.57
N LYS A 56 -13.21 6.16 20.83
CA LYS A 56 -12.60 6.41 19.51
C LYS A 56 -11.25 7.08 19.64
N GLN A 57 -11.14 7.98 20.61
CA GLN A 57 -9.95 8.71 20.98
C GLN A 57 -9.93 8.83 22.51
N LYS A 58 -8.75 9.06 23.09
CA LYS A 58 -8.57 9.10 24.53
C LYS A 58 -9.52 10.12 25.17
N GLY A 59 -10.45 9.64 25.99
CA GLY A 59 -11.39 10.47 26.75
C GLY A 59 -12.81 10.57 26.18
N GLU A 60 -13.04 10.21 24.92
CA GLU A 60 -14.38 10.21 24.31
C GLU A 60 -15.01 8.83 24.38
N LYS A 61 -15.80 8.58 25.43
CA LYS A 61 -16.47 7.29 25.66
C LYS A 61 -17.91 7.28 25.13
N TYR A 62 -18.35 6.15 24.58
CA TYR A 62 -19.71 5.90 24.12
C TYR A 62 -20.06 4.42 24.28
N ILE A 63 -21.35 4.11 24.21
CA ILE A 63 -21.84 2.73 24.22
C ILE A 63 -21.94 2.25 22.77
N CYS A 64 -21.47 1.04 22.50
CA CYS A 64 -21.66 0.36 21.23
C CYS A 64 -21.93 -1.12 21.44
N GLU A 65 -22.61 -1.73 20.48
CA GLU A 65 -22.78 -3.18 20.41
C GLU A 65 -21.57 -3.82 19.70
N GLY A 66 -21.04 -4.91 20.26
CA GLY A 66 -19.94 -5.65 19.68
C GLY A 66 -19.31 -6.65 20.64
N PHE A 67 -18.05 -6.99 20.40
CA PHE A 67 -17.27 -7.93 21.21
C PHE A 67 -15.79 -7.59 21.22
N SER A 68 -15.11 -8.09 22.26
CA SER A 68 -13.67 -7.92 22.45
C SER A 68 -12.85 -8.71 21.45
N SER A 69 -11.70 -8.15 21.05
CA SER A 69 -10.75 -8.83 20.16
C SER A 69 -10.20 -10.15 20.69
N GLU A 70 -10.33 -10.42 21.99
CA GLU A 70 -9.92 -11.68 22.61
C GLU A 70 -10.66 -12.91 22.04
N HIS A 71 -11.86 -12.70 21.49
CA HIS A 71 -12.70 -13.76 20.91
C HIS A 71 -12.40 -14.05 19.43
N ILE A 72 -11.59 -13.22 18.79
CA ILE A 72 -11.23 -13.38 17.38
C ILE A 72 -10.63 -14.76 17.05
N PRO A 73 -9.75 -15.36 17.87
CA PRO A 73 -9.20 -16.70 17.59
C PRO A 73 -10.31 -17.75 17.43
N GLU A 74 -11.30 -17.75 18.32
CA GLU A 74 -12.44 -18.67 18.25
C GLU A 74 -13.27 -18.45 16.98
N LEU A 75 -13.54 -17.20 16.62
CA LEU A 75 -14.27 -16.88 15.37
C LEU A 75 -13.52 -17.32 14.12
N ILE A 76 -12.18 -17.32 14.13
CA ILE A 76 -11.35 -17.85 13.05
C ILE A 76 -11.44 -19.38 13.01
N GLU A 77 -11.33 -20.05 14.16
CA GLU A 77 -11.44 -21.51 14.28
C GLU A 77 -12.81 -22.02 13.80
N ARG A 78 -13.88 -21.29 14.10
CA ARG A 78 -15.25 -21.58 13.63
C ARG A 78 -15.49 -21.23 12.15
N GLY A 79 -14.51 -20.64 11.45
CA GLY A 79 -14.64 -20.21 10.06
C GLY A 79 -15.56 -19.00 9.83
N ILE A 80 -15.95 -18.31 10.91
CA ILE A 80 -16.84 -17.14 10.88
C ILE A 80 -16.13 -15.92 10.31
N THR A 81 -14.86 -15.73 10.68
CA THR A 81 -14.04 -14.65 10.16
C THR A 81 -12.69 -15.17 9.69
N LYS A 82 -12.01 -14.38 8.85
CA LYS A 82 -10.67 -14.64 8.36
C LYS A 82 -9.80 -13.43 8.64
N LYS A 83 -8.59 -13.68 9.14
CA LYS A 83 -7.59 -12.63 9.36
C LYS A 83 -6.94 -12.26 8.02
N TYR A 84 -6.82 -10.95 7.77
CA TYR A 84 -6.08 -10.40 6.64
C TYR A 84 -5.04 -9.40 7.15
N VAL A 85 -3.88 -9.45 6.51
CA VAL A 85 -2.82 -8.47 6.72
C VAL A 85 -2.90 -7.47 5.58
N ASN A 86 -2.88 -6.19 5.93
CA ASN A 86 -2.94 -5.09 5.00
C ASN A 86 -1.71 -4.20 5.18
N MET A 87 -1.26 -3.60 4.09
CA MET A 87 -0.32 -2.50 4.12
C MET A 87 -1.11 -1.19 4.24
N ILE A 88 -0.76 -0.39 5.24
CA ILE A 88 -1.23 0.98 5.37
C ILE A 88 -0.06 1.88 4.99
N ALA A 89 -0.24 2.72 3.97
CA ALA A 89 0.78 3.66 3.54
C ALA A 89 0.29 5.08 3.78
N VAL A 90 1.15 5.89 4.38
CA VAL A 90 0.83 7.22 4.88
C VAL A 90 1.73 8.25 4.23
N ASN A 91 1.15 9.38 3.83
CA ASN A 91 1.90 10.52 3.35
C ASN A 91 1.27 11.84 3.79
N GLY A 92 1.99 12.94 3.57
CA GLY A 92 1.60 14.25 4.05
C GLY A 92 2.40 15.38 3.43
N ASP A 93 2.20 16.58 3.95
CA ASP A 93 2.88 17.81 3.51
C ASP A 93 4.26 18.02 4.18
N GLY A 94 4.72 17.04 4.97
CA GLY A 94 5.94 17.11 5.77
C GLY A 94 5.72 17.59 7.21
N VAL A 95 4.53 18.11 7.52
CA VAL A 95 4.14 18.56 8.87
C VAL A 95 3.02 17.66 9.42
N ILE A 96 2.01 17.39 8.61
CA ILE A 96 0.81 16.64 9.00
C ILE A 96 0.57 15.52 7.97
N SER A 97 0.18 14.34 8.45
CA SER A 97 -0.32 13.26 7.59
C SER A 97 -1.62 13.71 6.91
N ARG A 98 -1.64 13.73 5.57
CA ARG A 98 -2.78 14.19 4.76
C ARG A 98 -3.44 13.05 3.99
N TYR A 99 -2.76 11.93 3.83
CA TYR A 99 -3.21 10.82 3.03
C TYR A 99 -2.82 9.51 3.69
N ALA A 100 -3.76 8.57 3.76
CA ALA A 100 -3.48 7.21 4.11
C ALA A 100 -4.38 6.26 3.33
N PHE A 101 -3.83 5.18 2.79
CA PHE A 101 -4.65 4.12 2.20
C PHE A 101 -4.26 2.77 2.77
N CYS A 102 -5.22 1.85 2.74
CA CYS A 102 -5.08 0.50 3.20
C CYS A 102 -5.31 -0.44 2.03
N ARG A 103 -4.37 -1.36 1.81
CA ARG A 103 -4.44 -2.35 0.73
C ARG A 103 -4.06 -3.72 1.26
N SER A 104 -4.77 -4.75 0.82
CA SER A 104 -4.40 -6.13 1.12
C SER A 104 -3.03 -6.49 0.53
N VAL A 105 -2.23 -7.23 1.28
CA VAL A 105 -0.95 -7.79 0.78
C VAL A 105 -1.13 -9.17 0.13
N SER A 106 -2.35 -9.72 0.14
CA SER A 106 -2.67 -10.99 -0.52
C SER A 106 -3.09 -10.77 -1.97
N ASP A 107 -2.49 -11.55 -2.88
CA ASP A 107 -2.84 -11.61 -4.31
C ASP A 107 -4.29 -12.06 -4.58
N LYS A 108 -4.95 -12.68 -3.59
CA LYS A 108 -6.33 -13.18 -3.70
C LYS A 108 -7.39 -12.15 -3.31
N SER A 109 -6.96 -10.95 -2.90
CA SER A 109 -7.86 -9.91 -2.37
C SER A 109 -7.72 -8.62 -3.17
N THR A 110 -8.85 -8.09 -3.58
CA THR A 110 -8.96 -6.77 -4.24
C THR A 110 -9.15 -5.63 -3.26
N TYR A 111 -9.06 -5.90 -1.95
CA TYR A 111 -9.30 -4.91 -0.91
C TYR A 111 -8.30 -3.75 -1.00
N ARG A 112 -8.82 -2.57 -1.33
CA ARG A 112 -8.11 -1.31 -1.42
C ARG A 112 -9.07 -0.19 -1.04
N VAL A 113 -8.73 0.57 0.00
CA VAL A 113 -9.54 1.70 0.46
C VAL A 113 -8.64 2.87 0.84
N ASP A 114 -9.07 4.08 0.53
CA ASP A 114 -8.50 5.28 1.13
C ASP A 114 -9.11 5.42 2.53
N LEU A 115 -8.29 5.72 3.53
CA LEU A 115 -8.77 5.87 4.91
C LEU A 115 -9.50 7.22 5.07
N PRO A 116 -10.49 7.32 5.97
CA PRO A 116 -11.23 8.56 6.20
C PRO A 116 -10.30 9.76 6.45
N GLY A 117 -10.62 10.89 5.82
CA GLY A 117 -9.81 12.12 5.90
C GLY A 117 -8.64 12.20 4.92
N SER A 118 -8.44 11.19 4.08
CA SER A 118 -7.37 11.18 3.08
C SER A 118 -7.63 12.12 1.90
N ASP A 119 -6.66 12.97 1.59
CA ASP A 119 -6.64 13.84 0.42
C ASP A 119 -5.68 13.29 -0.65
N LYS A 120 -6.22 12.90 -1.80
CA LYS A 120 -5.47 12.31 -2.93
C LYS A 120 -4.40 13.24 -3.51
N LYS A 121 -4.47 14.55 -3.28
CA LYS A 121 -3.40 15.49 -3.67
C LYS A 121 -2.07 15.14 -3.02
N TYR A 122 -2.12 14.56 -1.82
CA TYR A 122 -0.93 14.15 -1.05
C TYR A 122 -0.70 12.64 -1.15
N SER A 123 -1.03 12.02 -2.30
CA SER A 123 -0.78 10.60 -2.53
C SER A 123 0.67 10.21 -2.21
N PHE A 124 0.89 8.91 -1.99
CA PHE A 124 2.14 8.41 -1.45
C PHE A 124 3.34 8.74 -2.37
N SER A 125 4.37 9.33 -1.77
CA SER A 125 5.58 9.76 -2.47
C SER A 125 6.83 9.53 -1.62
N LEU A 126 7.95 9.25 -2.25
CA LEU A 126 9.27 9.20 -1.64
C LEU A 126 10.15 10.27 -2.28
N ILE A 127 10.80 11.10 -1.46
CA ILE A 127 11.68 12.17 -1.94
C ILE A 127 13.11 11.67 -1.86
N GLY A 128 13.73 11.47 -3.01
CA GLY A 128 15.10 11.03 -3.09
C GLY A 128 16.10 12.17 -3.13
N THR A 129 17.39 11.83 -3.21
CA THR A 129 18.46 12.82 -3.36
C THR A 129 18.45 13.49 -4.75
N ASN A 130 18.04 12.78 -5.81
CA ASN A 130 17.80 13.39 -7.11
C ASN A 130 16.44 14.10 -7.11
N LYS A 131 16.49 15.43 -6.97
CA LYS A 131 15.30 16.29 -6.93
C LYS A 131 14.86 16.80 -8.31
N ASN A 132 15.58 16.46 -9.37
CA ASN A 132 15.29 16.94 -10.73
C ASN A 132 14.41 15.96 -11.53
N LYS A 133 14.50 14.67 -11.19
CA LYS A 133 13.81 13.60 -11.90
C LYS A 133 12.75 12.94 -11.03
N LEU A 134 11.53 12.82 -11.55
CA LEU A 134 10.40 12.17 -10.92
C LEU A 134 10.03 10.88 -11.64
N TYR A 135 9.86 9.79 -10.90
CA TYR A 135 9.26 8.55 -11.39
C TYR A 135 7.81 8.46 -10.90
N VAL A 136 6.87 8.24 -11.82
CA VAL A 136 5.42 8.28 -11.55
C VAL A 136 4.80 6.90 -11.79
N PHE A 137 4.21 6.32 -10.75
CA PHE A 137 3.66 4.96 -10.77
C PHE A 137 2.14 4.94 -10.57
N GLU A 138 1.46 3.96 -11.15
CA GLU A 138 0.01 3.78 -10.96
C GLU A 138 -0.33 3.46 -9.49
N SER A 139 0.49 2.61 -8.85
CA SER A 139 0.28 2.21 -7.46
C SER A 139 1.57 2.18 -6.62
N VAL A 140 1.41 2.22 -5.30
CA VAL A 140 2.53 2.17 -4.35
C VAL A 140 3.25 0.83 -4.40
N ILE A 141 2.53 -0.27 -4.68
CA ILE A 141 3.17 -1.58 -4.75
C ILE A 141 4.14 -1.60 -5.93
N ASP A 142 3.74 -1.06 -7.08
CA ASP A 142 4.61 -0.98 -8.27
C ASP A 142 5.82 -0.09 -8.02
N MET A 143 5.61 1.06 -7.36
CA MET A 143 6.68 1.95 -6.93
C MET A 143 7.69 1.24 -6.01
N LEU A 144 7.22 0.47 -5.02
CA LEU A 144 8.10 -0.26 -4.10
C LEU A 144 8.79 -1.45 -4.78
N SER A 145 8.14 -2.08 -5.76
CA SER A 145 8.73 -3.14 -6.57
C SER A 145 9.85 -2.59 -7.45
N TYR A 146 9.63 -1.45 -8.09
CA TYR A 146 10.65 -0.73 -8.85
C TYR A 146 11.84 -0.33 -7.97
N ALA A 147 11.58 0.25 -6.80
CA ALA A 147 12.63 0.61 -5.85
C ALA A 147 13.44 -0.63 -5.42
N SER A 148 12.77 -1.78 -5.24
CA SER A 148 13.42 -3.05 -4.90
C SER A 148 14.31 -3.54 -6.03
N PHE A 149 13.84 -3.50 -7.28
CA PHE A 149 14.66 -3.81 -8.45
C PHE A 149 15.89 -2.91 -8.55
N TYR A 150 15.69 -1.61 -8.36
CA TYR A 150 16.77 -0.64 -8.39
C TYR A 150 17.82 -0.94 -7.33
N ALA A 151 17.39 -1.31 -6.13
CA ALA A 151 18.29 -1.70 -5.03
C ALA A 151 19.02 -3.01 -5.31
N ILE A 152 18.37 -3.99 -5.94
CA ILE A 152 19.01 -5.27 -6.34
C ILE A 152 20.12 -5.01 -7.36
N ASN A 153 19.88 -4.16 -8.35
CA ASN A 153 20.81 -3.94 -9.46
C ASN A 153 21.92 -2.93 -9.13
N ASN A 154 21.67 -1.98 -8.24
CA ASN A 154 22.55 -0.81 -8.02
C ASN A 154 23.08 -0.72 -6.57
N GLY A 155 22.68 -1.64 -5.69
CA GLY A 155 23.05 -1.65 -4.27
C GLY A 155 21.89 -1.23 -3.35
N GLN A 156 21.90 -1.76 -2.12
CA GLN A 156 20.76 -1.74 -1.21
C GLN A 156 20.18 -0.35 -0.89
N ASP A 157 20.99 0.70 -0.93
CA ASP A 157 20.59 2.08 -0.62
C ASP A 157 20.37 2.96 -1.85
N ALA A 158 20.66 2.44 -3.06
CA ALA A 158 20.58 3.22 -4.29
C ALA A 158 19.16 3.75 -4.58
N TRP A 159 18.11 3.06 -4.11
CA TRP A 159 16.73 3.53 -4.25
C TRP A 159 16.45 4.87 -3.57
N GLN A 160 17.25 5.26 -2.55
CA GLN A 160 17.09 6.55 -1.86
C GLN A 160 17.43 7.74 -2.74
N GLN A 161 18.04 7.53 -3.91
CA GLN A 161 18.25 8.59 -4.88
C GLN A 161 17.03 8.88 -5.75
N LEU A 162 16.07 7.94 -5.80
CA LEU A 162 14.89 8.06 -6.64
C LEU A 162 13.84 8.93 -5.95
N THR A 163 13.42 10.01 -6.62
CA THR A 163 12.19 10.71 -6.27
C THR A 163 11.02 10.03 -6.99
N MET A 164 10.06 9.52 -6.23
CA MET A 164 8.98 8.69 -6.73
C MET A 164 7.62 9.16 -6.21
N LEU A 165 6.59 9.05 -7.05
CA LEU A 165 5.20 9.38 -6.72
C LEU A 165 4.29 8.24 -7.19
N SER A 166 3.36 7.82 -6.34
CA SER A 166 2.24 6.99 -6.75
C SER A 166 0.99 7.84 -6.98
N LEU A 167 0.33 7.65 -8.11
CA LEU A 167 -0.93 8.32 -8.45
C LEU A 167 -2.14 7.78 -7.67
N GLY A 168 -2.04 6.55 -7.15
CA GLY A 168 -3.19 5.91 -6.52
C GLY A 168 -4.31 5.58 -7.53
N GLY A 169 -3.94 5.25 -8.77
CA GLY A 169 -4.82 5.08 -9.92
C GLY A 169 -4.25 5.81 -11.14
N LYS A 170 -5.14 6.30 -12.02
CA LYS A 170 -4.75 6.98 -13.28
C LYS A 170 -4.99 8.50 -13.25
N SER A 171 -5.44 9.03 -12.12
CA SER A 171 -5.68 10.47 -11.93
C SER A 171 -4.36 11.17 -11.63
N ASP A 172 -4.15 12.33 -12.25
CA ASP A 172 -2.92 13.10 -12.08
C ASP A 172 -3.03 14.25 -11.06
N VAL A 173 -4.10 14.27 -10.27
CA VAL A 173 -4.29 15.24 -9.17
C VAL A 173 -3.10 15.28 -8.21
N ALA A 174 -2.55 14.11 -7.88
CA ALA A 174 -1.35 14.00 -7.04
C ALA A 174 -0.09 14.55 -7.73
N LEU A 175 0.03 14.33 -9.05
CA LEU A 175 1.17 14.79 -9.84
C LEU A 175 1.15 16.31 -10.00
N ASP A 176 0.01 16.88 -10.35
CA ASP A 176 -0.18 18.33 -10.44
C ASP A 176 0.13 19.01 -9.10
N GLU A 177 -0.29 18.45 -7.96
CA GLU A 177 0.07 18.99 -6.64
C GLU A 177 1.56 18.85 -6.34
N PHE A 178 2.15 17.68 -6.62
CA PHE A 178 3.55 17.39 -6.33
C PHE A 178 4.51 18.34 -7.04
N LEU A 179 4.19 18.74 -8.28
CA LEU A 179 5.06 19.55 -9.13
C LEU A 179 5.10 21.04 -8.76
N LYS A 180 4.07 21.59 -8.09
CA LYS A 180 3.93 23.05 -7.85
C LYS A 180 5.15 23.71 -7.21
N ASN A 181 5.83 23.02 -6.30
CA ASN A 181 6.90 23.59 -5.48
C ASN A 181 8.18 22.72 -5.51
N LYS A 182 8.44 22.01 -6.62
CA LYS A 182 9.59 21.12 -6.76
C LYS A 182 10.39 21.45 -8.01
N PRO A 183 11.73 21.37 -7.96
CA PRO A 183 12.60 21.67 -9.10
C PRO A 183 12.67 20.50 -10.09
N ILE A 184 11.53 19.89 -10.42
CA ILE A 184 11.47 18.74 -11.33
C ILE A 184 11.50 19.27 -12.77
N THR A 185 12.40 18.75 -13.59
CA THR A 185 12.40 18.99 -15.04
C THR A 185 12.18 17.72 -15.84
N GLU A 186 12.42 16.55 -15.25
CA GLU A 186 12.29 15.25 -15.90
C GLU A 186 11.21 14.39 -15.23
N ILE A 187 10.33 13.80 -16.04
CA ILE A 187 9.29 12.88 -15.57
C ILE A 187 9.42 11.56 -16.33
N THR A 188 9.52 10.46 -15.60
CA THR A 188 9.43 9.10 -16.14
C THR A 188 8.12 8.48 -15.70
N PHE A 189 7.23 8.17 -16.65
CA PHE A 189 5.99 7.46 -16.38
C PHE A 189 6.23 5.95 -16.36
N CYS A 190 5.79 5.33 -15.27
CA CYS A 190 5.98 3.93 -14.90
C CYS A 190 4.63 3.28 -14.57
N LEU A 191 3.66 3.36 -15.50
CA LEU A 191 2.32 2.80 -15.32
C LEU A 191 2.21 1.37 -15.85
N ASP A 192 1.07 0.73 -15.58
CA ASP A 192 0.79 -0.66 -15.95
C ASP A 192 0.85 -0.87 -17.46
N ASN A 193 1.27 -2.06 -17.88
CA ASN A 193 1.40 -2.50 -19.27
C ASN A 193 0.07 -3.04 -19.85
N ASP A 194 -1.06 -2.75 -19.21
CA ASP A 194 -2.39 -3.02 -19.77
C ASP A 194 -2.88 -1.88 -20.68
N ASP A 195 -3.95 -2.11 -21.44
CA ASP A 195 -4.45 -1.12 -22.42
C ASP A 195 -4.81 0.21 -21.76
N ALA A 196 -5.35 0.18 -20.54
CA ALA A 196 -5.75 1.37 -19.82
C ALA A 196 -4.53 2.13 -19.26
N GLY A 197 -3.51 1.43 -18.77
CA GLY A 197 -2.24 1.99 -18.30
C GLY A 197 -1.40 2.58 -19.43
N LYS A 198 -1.35 1.91 -20.59
CA LYS A 198 -0.75 2.43 -21.83
C LYS A 198 -1.42 3.72 -22.28
N HIS A 199 -2.75 3.72 -22.36
CA HIS A 199 -3.51 4.90 -22.76
C HIS A 199 -3.28 6.08 -21.81
N ALA A 200 -3.31 5.82 -20.49
CA ALA A 200 -3.00 6.84 -19.49
C ALA A 200 -1.55 7.35 -19.62
N THR A 201 -0.59 6.48 -19.89
CA THR A 201 0.81 6.86 -20.10
C THR A 201 0.96 7.81 -21.27
N GLU A 202 0.31 7.55 -22.40
CA GLU A 202 0.33 8.45 -23.56
C GLU A 202 -0.29 9.80 -23.23
N GLN A 203 -1.52 9.81 -22.68
CA GLN A 203 -2.22 11.05 -22.35
C GLN A 203 -1.44 11.93 -21.36
N LEU A 204 -0.88 11.32 -20.31
CA LEU A 204 -0.09 12.05 -19.33
C LEU A 204 1.24 12.50 -19.94
N SER A 205 1.88 11.66 -20.76
CA SER A 205 3.12 12.05 -21.41
C SER A 205 2.94 13.30 -22.28
N ASP A 206 1.90 13.33 -23.10
CA ASP A 206 1.59 14.49 -23.94
C ASP A 206 1.25 15.71 -23.09
N LYS A 207 0.40 15.55 -22.06
CA LYS A 207 0.00 16.65 -21.17
C LYS A 207 1.22 17.30 -20.50
N TYR A 208 2.16 16.52 -19.96
CA TYR A 208 3.30 17.06 -19.22
C TYR A 208 4.45 17.47 -20.16
N ALA A 209 4.60 16.87 -21.33
CA ALA A 209 5.50 17.38 -22.36
C ALA A 209 5.07 18.80 -22.82
N LEU A 210 3.77 19.03 -23.03
CA LEU A 210 3.23 20.35 -23.36
C LEU A 210 3.41 21.39 -22.24
N LYS A 211 3.52 20.94 -20.98
CA LYS A 211 3.86 21.81 -19.83
C LYS A 211 5.37 22.11 -19.73
N GLY A 212 6.20 21.56 -20.61
CA GLY A 212 7.64 21.83 -20.69
C GLY A 212 8.54 20.83 -19.94
N TYR A 213 8.01 19.69 -19.49
CA TYR A 213 8.81 18.66 -18.85
C TYR A 213 9.47 17.73 -19.89
N ALA A 214 10.69 17.27 -19.61
CA ALA A 214 11.31 16.19 -20.36
C ALA A 214 10.66 14.86 -19.92
N VAL A 215 9.81 14.30 -20.79
CA VAL A 215 9.05 13.08 -20.48
C VAL A 215 9.72 11.85 -21.08
N SER A 216 9.78 10.78 -20.28
CA SER A 216 10.20 9.43 -20.67
C SER A 216 9.22 8.39 -20.13
N LYS A 217 9.32 7.16 -20.61
CA LYS A 217 8.47 6.03 -20.21
C LYS A 217 9.38 4.86 -19.84
N ASP A 218 9.04 4.18 -18.74
CA ASP A 218 9.69 2.94 -18.31
C ASP A 218 8.55 1.96 -17.97
N ILE A 219 8.29 1.03 -18.89
CA ILE A 219 7.11 0.16 -18.86
C ILE A 219 7.52 -1.24 -18.39
N PRO A 220 6.77 -1.85 -17.46
CA PRO A 220 7.08 -3.20 -16.98
C PRO A 220 6.99 -4.23 -18.11
N LEU A 221 7.77 -5.31 -17.99
CA LEU A 221 7.81 -6.39 -18.98
C LEU A 221 6.54 -7.24 -18.94
N ASN A 222 6.06 -7.53 -17.73
CA ASN A 222 4.78 -8.17 -17.47
C ASN A 222 3.70 -7.09 -17.29
N LYS A 223 2.60 -7.45 -16.59
CA LYS A 223 1.48 -6.56 -16.37
C LYS A 223 1.85 -5.29 -15.59
N ASP A 224 2.59 -5.46 -14.49
CA ASP A 224 3.02 -4.40 -13.59
C ASP A 224 4.43 -4.71 -13.02
N PHE A 225 5.07 -3.72 -12.38
CA PHE A 225 6.41 -3.89 -11.82
C PHE A 225 6.46 -4.91 -10.67
N ASN A 226 5.33 -5.16 -10.00
CA ASN A 226 5.23 -6.18 -8.98
C ASN A 226 5.28 -7.60 -9.57
N ASP A 227 4.59 -7.83 -10.69
CA ASP A 227 4.65 -9.08 -11.44
C ASP A 227 6.07 -9.31 -12.00
N ASP A 228 6.75 -8.27 -12.47
CA ASP A 228 8.16 -8.35 -12.85
C ASP A 228 9.02 -8.82 -11.67
N LEU A 229 8.86 -8.22 -10.49
CA LEU A 229 9.66 -8.55 -9.31
C LEU A 229 9.43 -9.99 -8.85
N LYS A 230 8.19 -10.46 -8.90
CA LYS A 230 7.84 -11.86 -8.62
C LYS A 230 8.50 -12.80 -9.63
N ALA A 231 8.44 -12.48 -10.92
CA ALA A 231 9.06 -13.29 -11.96
C ALA A 231 10.58 -13.37 -11.78
N PHE A 232 11.24 -12.24 -11.51
CA PHE A 232 12.67 -12.17 -11.25
C PHE A 232 13.08 -13.05 -10.06
N ARG A 233 12.41 -12.90 -8.91
CA ARG A 233 12.72 -13.71 -7.71
C ARG A 233 12.48 -15.20 -7.92
N ALA A 234 11.42 -15.56 -8.64
CA ALA A 234 11.15 -16.96 -8.97
C ALA A 234 12.26 -17.57 -9.86
N LEU A 235 12.93 -16.76 -10.69
CA LEU A 235 14.09 -17.20 -11.47
C LEU A 235 15.34 -17.34 -10.60
N GLU A 236 15.59 -16.39 -9.69
CA GLU A 236 16.70 -16.47 -8.72
C GLU A 236 16.60 -17.70 -7.82
N GLU A 237 15.41 -18.00 -7.31
CA GLU A 237 15.20 -19.21 -6.49
C GLU A 237 15.48 -20.49 -7.28
N LYS A 238 15.07 -20.55 -8.55
CA LYS A 238 15.33 -21.70 -9.43
C LYS A 238 16.81 -21.86 -9.75
N SER A 239 17.53 -20.77 -10.01
CA SER A 239 18.97 -20.82 -10.29
C SER A 239 19.73 -21.26 -9.04
N ILE A 240 19.42 -20.72 -7.86
CA ILE A 240 20.01 -21.13 -6.57
C ILE A 240 19.79 -22.63 -6.33
N VAL A 241 18.55 -23.12 -6.45
CA VAL A 241 18.19 -24.54 -6.23
C VAL A 241 18.89 -25.48 -7.23
N GLN A 242 19.13 -25.02 -8.46
CA GLN A 242 19.90 -25.79 -9.46
C GLN A 242 21.39 -25.85 -9.11
N THR A 243 22.00 -24.77 -8.61
CA THR A 243 23.40 -24.77 -8.14
C THR A 243 23.62 -25.56 -6.85
N THR A 244 22.61 -25.71 -5.99
CA THR A 244 22.74 -26.42 -4.70
C THR A 244 22.37 -27.91 -4.76
N LYS A 245 21.90 -28.45 -5.90
CA LYS A 245 21.69 -29.90 -6.04
C LYS A 245 23.07 -30.59 -6.17
N PRO A 246 23.46 -31.48 -5.25
CA PRO A 246 24.72 -32.20 -5.38
C PRO A 246 24.64 -33.08 -6.64
N LEU A 247 25.73 -33.07 -7.42
CA LEU A 247 25.96 -34.05 -8.49
C LEU A 247 25.76 -35.44 -7.89
N ARG A 248 24.68 -36.12 -8.28
CA ARG A 248 24.51 -37.54 -7.98
C ARG A 248 25.67 -38.28 -8.65
N ARG A 249 26.63 -38.73 -7.84
CA ARG A 249 27.60 -39.76 -8.21
C ARG A 249 26.91 -41.11 -8.25
#